data_AF-A0A3S5AKZ9-F1
#
_entry.id   AF-A0A3S5AKZ9-F1
#
_cell.length_a   1.000
_cell.length_b   1.000
_cell.length_c   1.000
_cell.angle_alpha   90.00
_cell.angle_beta   90.00
_cell.angle_gamma   90.00
#
_symmetry.space_group_name_H-M   'P 1'
#
loop_
_entity.id
_entity.type
_entity.pdbx_description
1 polymer ?
#
loop_
_entity_poly.entity_id
_entity_poly.type
_entity_poly.pdbx_seq_one_letter_code
_entity_poly.pdbx_strand_id
1 'polypeptide(L)'
;MDVIDCFATDHAPHSPLEKSNTNGQAFPGFPGLESALPLLLTAVNQSRLTLDDLVSRLFTNPRRIFGLPLTNSAGGKKTSV
;
A
#
# COMPACT_ATOMS: atom_id res chain seq x y z
N MET A 1 -3.37 -6.83 -16.48
CA MET A 1 -2.62 -6.25 -15.33
C MET A 1 -1.58 -7.29 -14.89
N ASP A 2 -0.83 -7.83 -15.84
CA ASP A 2 -0.44 -9.25 -15.76
C ASP A 2 1.01 -9.46 -15.30
N VAL A 3 1.74 -8.36 -15.13
CA VAL A 3 3.16 -8.34 -14.75
C VAL A 3 3.41 -7.69 -13.38
N ILE A 4 2.39 -7.06 -12.77
CA ILE A 4 2.53 -6.40 -11.46
C ILE A 4 1.97 -7.32 -10.38
N ASP A 5 2.87 -7.90 -9.59
CA ASP A 5 2.52 -8.87 -8.55
C ASP A 5 1.99 -8.24 -7.27
N CYS A 6 2.47 -7.06 -6.88
CA CYS A 6 2.28 -6.47 -5.56
C CYS A 6 2.17 -4.94 -5.65
N PHE A 7 1.37 -4.35 -4.76
CA PHE A 7 1.37 -2.90 -4.49
C PHE A 7 1.97 -2.63 -3.11
N ALA A 8 2.87 -1.66 -3.05
CA ALA A 8 3.45 -1.16 -1.81
C ALA A 8 3.42 0.38 -1.82
N THR A 9 3.21 0.99 -0.66
CA THR A 9 3.04 2.45 -0.55
C THR A 9 4.34 3.24 -0.61
N ASP A 10 5.47 2.56 -0.38
CA ASP A 10 6.77 3.21 -0.16
C ASP A 10 6.66 4.39 0.83
N HIS A 11 5.93 4.17 1.94
CA HIS A 11 5.67 5.19 2.94
C HIS A 11 6.98 5.73 3.52
N ALA A 12 7.34 6.96 3.11
CA ALA A 12 8.59 7.62 3.46
C ALA A 12 8.28 9.01 4.06
N PRO A 13 7.91 9.06 5.36
CA PRO A 13 7.56 10.31 6.02
C PRO A 13 8.81 11.17 6.29
N HIS A 14 8.71 12.46 5.95
CA HIS A 14 9.71 13.48 6.24
C HIS A 14 9.05 14.66 6.93
N SER A 15 9.83 15.37 7.75
CA SER A 15 9.35 16.61 8.37
C SER A 15 9.07 17.68 7.29
N PRO A 16 8.15 18.63 7.57
CA PRO A 16 7.92 19.74 6.66
C PRO A 16 9.18 20.55 6.36
N LEU A 17 10.11 20.65 7.32
CA LEU A 17 11.37 21.37 7.17
C LEU A 17 12.33 20.67 6.20
N GLU A 18 12.46 19.35 6.31
CA GLU A 18 13.28 18.56 5.37
C GLU A 18 12.70 18.57 3.95
N LYS A 19 11.38 18.72 3.84
CA LYS A 19 10.69 18.79 2.54
C LYS A 19 10.71 20.17 1.89
N SER A 20 10.82 21.24 2.68
CA SER A 20 10.75 22.63 2.20
C SER A 20 12.09 23.20 1.75
N ASN A 21 13.16 22.40 1.73
CA ASN A 21 14.48 22.85 1.28
C ASN A 21 14.46 23.16 -0.24
N THR A 22 14.44 24.45 -0.58
CA THR A 22 14.34 24.95 -1.96
C THR A 22 15.65 24.88 -2.75
N ASN A 23 16.78 24.58 -2.11
CA ASN A 23 18.09 24.49 -2.76
C ASN A 23 18.33 23.14 -3.46
N GLY A 24 17.27 22.44 -3.88
CA GLY A 24 17.35 21.11 -4.49
C GLY A 24 17.76 19.99 -3.53
N GLN A 25 17.74 20.25 -2.22
CA GLN A 25 18.14 19.31 -1.16
C GLN A 25 16.94 18.78 -0.36
N ALA A 26 15.71 18.97 -0.86
CA ALA A 26 14.52 18.40 -0.23
C ALA A 26 14.60 16.87 -0.24
N PHE A 27 14.23 16.24 0.88
CA PHE A 27 14.33 14.79 0.98
C PHE A 27 13.29 14.10 0.06
N PRO A 28 13.66 13.06 -0.70
CA PRO A 28 12.72 12.33 -1.56
C PRO A 28 11.78 11.46 -0.71
N GLY A 29 10.54 11.24 -1.16
CA GLY A 29 9.55 10.41 -0.45
C GLY A 29 8.40 11.18 0.18
N PHE A 30 7.24 10.53 0.33
CA PHE A 30 6.03 11.12 0.90
C PHE A 30 5.31 10.12 1.82
N PRO A 31 4.51 10.60 2.78
CA PRO A 31 3.52 9.76 3.42
C PRO A 31 2.46 9.32 2.39
N GLY A 32 1.96 8.09 2.55
CA GLY A 32 1.12 7.44 1.54
C GLY A 32 0.24 6.32 2.08
N LEU A 33 0.33 6.02 3.38
CA LEU A 33 -0.45 4.95 3.99
C LEU A 33 -1.94 5.29 3.99
N GLU A 34 -2.25 6.53 4.33
CA GLU A 34 -3.61 7.05 4.47
C GLU A 34 -4.28 7.29 3.11
N SER A 35 -3.47 7.56 2.07
CA SER A 35 -3.96 7.90 0.74
C SER A 35 -4.01 6.73 -0.24
N ALA A 36 -3.25 5.65 0.01
CA ALA A 36 -3.16 4.52 -0.92
C ALA A 36 -4.52 3.86 -1.18
N LEU A 37 -5.24 3.45 -0.12
CA LEU A 37 -6.52 2.78 -0.26
C LEU A 37 -7.59 3.64 -0.96
N PRO A 38 -7.87 4.90 -0.56
CA PRO A 38 -8.88 5.72 -1.24
C PRO A 38 -8.53 6.02 -2.71
N LEU A 39 -7.25 6.18 -3.05
CA LEU A 39 -6.81 6.34 -4.45
C LEU A 39 -7.06 5.08 -5.27
N LEU A 40 -6.76 3.91 -4.72
CA LEU A 40 -6.97 2.63 -5.39
C LEU A 40 -8.47 2.30 -5.53
N LEU A 41 -9.28 2.56 -4.50
CA LEU A 41 -10.73 2.41 -4.59
C LEU A 41 -11.37 3.38 -5.59
N THR A 42 -10.81 4.59 -5.73
CA THR A 42 -11.22 5.52 -6.80
C THR A 42 -10.95 4.92 -8.18
N ALA A 43 -9.79 4.29 -8.38
CA ALA A 43 -9.47 3.59 -9.62
C ALA A 43 -10.41 2.40 -9.88
N VAL A 44 -10.84 1.69 -8.83
CA VAL A 44 -11.89 0.65 -8.93
C VAL A 44 -13.23 1.25 -9.36
N ASN A 45 -13.65 2.35 -8.74
CA ASN A 45 -14.87 3.06 -9.11
C ASN A 45 -14.85 3.56 -10.57
N GLN A 46 -13.67 3.90 -11.08
CA GLN A 46 -13.44 4.28 -12.48
C GLN A 46 -13.26 3.06 -13.41
N SER A 47 -13.49 1.83 -12.92
CA SER A 47 -13.31 0.58 -13.66
C SER A 47 -11.91 0.37 -14.25
N ARG A 48 -10.89 1.03 -13.69
CA ARG A 48 -9.47 0.84 -14.05
C ARG A 48 -8.85 -0.36 -13.34
N LEU A 49 -9.45 -0.78 -12.24
CA LEU A 49 -9.08 -1.93 -11.42
C LEU A 49 -10.35 -2.66 -10.97
N THR A 50 -10.25 -3.95 -10.66
CA THR A 50 -11.29 -4.67 -9.94
C THR A 50 -10.97 -4.73 -8.44
N LEU A 51 -11.96 -5.06 -7.61
CA LEU A 51 -11.71 -5.30 -6.18
C LEU A 51 -10.82 -6.53 -5.95
N ASP A 52 -10.97 -7.55 -6.80
CA ASP A 52 -10.11 -8.74 -6.75
C ASP A 52 -8.64 -8.38 -7.08
N ASP A 53 -8.42 -7.49 -8.06
CA ASP A 53 -7.08 -6.99 -8.36
C ASP A 53 -6.41 -6.33 -7.15
N LEU A 54 -7.21 -5.61 -6.35
CA LEU A 54 -6.75 -4.90 -5.16
C LEU A 54 -6.38 -5.87 -4.04
N VAL A 55 -7.27 -6.82 -3.72
CA VAL A 55 -7.03 -7.86 -2.70
C VAL A 55 -5.83 -8.72 -3.09
N SER A 56 -5.76 -9.12 -4.36
CA SER A 56 -4.65 -9.92 -4.88
C SER A 56 -3.30 -9.21 -4.69
N ARG A 57 -3.21 -7.90 -4.97
CA ARG A 57 -1.93 -7.16 -4.95
C ARG A 57 -1.57 -6.52 -3.62
N LEU A 58 -2.52 -6.23 -2.73
CA LEU A 58 -2.25 -5.69 -1.40
C LEU A 58 -2.18 -6.75 -0.30
N PHE A 59 -2.74 -7.94 -0.51
CA PHE A 59 -2.80 -8.98 0.52
C PHE A 59 -2.31 -10.34 0.03
N THR A 60 -2.98 -10.95 -0.94
CA THR A 60 -2.75 -12.36 -1.31
C THR A 60 -1.35 -12.60 -1.87
N ASN A 61 -0.93 -11.81 -2.86
CA ASN A 61 0.36 -11.94 -3.50
C ASN A 61 1.53 -11.53 -2.59
N PRO A 62 1.52 -10.37 -1.91
CA PRO A 62 2.60 -10.03 -0.98
C PRO A 62 2.81 -11.14 0.06
N ARG A 63 1.72 -11.62 0.67
CA ARG A 63 1.76 -12.73 1.62
C ARG A 63 2.39 -13.99 1.02
N ARG A 64 1.99 -14.38 -0.19
CA ARG A 64 2.54 -15.54 -0.90
C ARG A 64 4.02 -15.36 -1.25
N ILE A 65 4.41 -14.19 -1.77
CA ILE A 65 5.78 -13.87 -2.20
C ILE A 65 6.75 -13.93 -1.01
N PHE A 66 6.34 -13.39 0.13
CA PHE A 66 7.16 -13.37 1.35
C PHE A 66 6.96 -14.61 2.25
N GLY A 67 6.17 -15.60 1.82
CA GLY A 67 5.93 -16.84 2.57
C GLY A 67 5.24 -16.63 3.93
N LEU A 68 4.43 -15.57 4.06
CA LEU A 68 3.80 -15.20 5.33
C LEU A 68 2.60 -16.13 5.64
N PRO A 69 2.42 -16.54 6.91
CA PRO A 69 1.30 -17.37 7.31
C PRO A 69 -0.02 -16.63 7.12
N LEU A 70 -1.09 -17.38 6.86
CA LEU A 70 -2.44 -16.83 6.87
C LEU A 70 -2.77 -16.46 8.32
N THR A 71 -3.15 -15.20 8.55
CA THR A 71 -3.62 -14.76 9.86
C THR A 71 -5.00 -15.35 10.09
N ASN A 72 -5.08 -16.60 10.57
CA ASN A 72 -6.33 -17.23 10.94
C ASN A 72 -6.86 -16.60 12.22
N SER A 73 -8.00 -15.92 12.15
CA SER A 73 -8.74 -15.41 13.31
C SER A 73 -9.37 -16.50 14.19
N ALA A 74 -9.01 -17.77 14.02
CA ALA A 74 -9.53 -18.92 14.75
C ALA A 74 -8.68 -19.24 16.00
N GLY A 75 -8.44 -18.24 16.85
CA GLY A 75 -7.69 -18.43 18.10
C GLY A 75 -7.05 -17.15 18.64
N GLY A 76 -7.89 -16.22 19.13
CA GLY A 76 -7.52 -15.15 20.06
C GLY A 76 -6.13 -14.50 19.91
N LYS A 77 -5.95 -13.60 18.93
CA LYS A 77 -5.15 -12.36 19.08
C LYS A 77 -5.23 -11.51 17.80
N LYS A 78 -5.69 -10.27 17.99
CA LYS A 78 -5.63 -9.10 17.10
C LYS A 78 -5.94 -9.38 15.63
N THR A 79 -7.23 -9.34 15.32
CA THR A 79 -7.70 -9.09 13.96
C THR A 79 -7.21 -7.70 13.52
N SER A 80 -6.33 -7.66 12.50
CA SER A 80 -6.23 -6.47 11.67
C SER A 80 -7.55 -6.38 10.91
N VAL A 81 -8.33 -5.34 11.23
CA VAL A 81 -9.55 -4.96 10.51
C VAL A 81 -9.23 -4.55 9.08
#